data_AF-A0A433VAT2-F1
#
_entry.id   AF-A0A433VAT2-F1
#
_cell.length_a   1.000
_cell.length_b   1.000
_cell.length_c   1.000
_cell.angle_alpha   90.00
_cell.angle_beta   90.00
_cell.angle_gamma   90.00
#
_symmetry.space_group_name_H-M   'P 1'
#
loop_
_entity.id
_entity.type
_entity.pdbx_description
1 polymer ?
#
loop_
_entity_poly.entity_id
_entity_poly.type
_entity_poly.pdbx_seq_one_letter_code
_entity_poly.pdbx_strand_id
1 'polypeptide(L)'
;MPPQLLLDWLGTVPGDEQAAILRMREKILGFDTRIKEEIESKKTIRYQGKGKSIAEFCFYRQLNKPIVFVWLPTPRSLVFEHKKQTIARMRLWINNGNVTYAGHISEGLGRMKLESEWDAIPGEKRPSGLIYSLSYKSFSPVDITIY
;
A
#
# COMPACT_ATOMS: atom_id res chain seq x y z
N MET A 1 -13.45 -10.68 14.91
CA MET A 1 -13.30 -9.29 15.40
C MET A 1 -11.92 -8.75 14.99
N PRO A 2 -11.76 -7.42 14.81
CA PRO A 2 -10.46 -6.79 14.61
C PRO A 2 -9.56 -6.92 15.85
N PRO A 3 -8.23 -6.92 15.69
CA PRO A 3 -7.30 -6.97 16.81
C PRO A 3 -7.35 -5.64 17.56
N GLN A 4 -7.20 -5.68 18.89
CA GLN A 4 -7.24 -4.46 19.73
C GLN A 4 -6.23 -3.40 19.25
N LEU A 5 -5.05 -3.85 18.82
CA LEU A 5 -4.02 -2.98 18.26
C LEU A 5 -4.52 -2.13 17.07
N LEU A 6 -5.34 -2.72 16.19
CA LEU A 6 -5.92 -1.97 15.07
C LEU A 6 -6.96 -0.98 15.58
N LEU A 7 -7.80 -1.36 16.53
CA LEU A 7 -8.80 -0.48 17.12
C LEU A 7 -8.14 0.74 17.81
N ASP A 8 -7.02 0.53 18.50
CA ASP A 8 -6.25 1.59 19.13
C ASP A 8 -5.71 2.59 18.09
N TRP A 9 -5.25 2.09 16.94
CA TRP A 9 -4.81 2.94 15.82
C TRP A 9 -5.98 3.66 15.14
N LEU A 10 -7.15 3.04 15.11
CA LEU A 10 -8.34 3.63 14.50
C LEU A 10 -8.95 4.72 15.37
N GLY A 11 -8.77 4.67 16.69
CA GLY A 11 -9.21 5.72 17.60
C GLY A 11 -8.63 7.11 17.30
N THR A 12 -7.56 7.21 16.50
CA THR A 12 -6.92 8.47 16.13
C THR A 12 -7.29 9.00 14.73
N VAL A 13 -8.09 8.27 13.95
CA VAL A 13 -8.52 8.66 12.59
C VAL A 13 -10.02 9.03 12.55
N PRO A 14 -10.47 9.85 11.58
CA PRO A 14 -11.89 10.16 11.39
C PRO A 14 -12.74 8.93 11.11
N GLY A 15 -14.03 8.94 11.50
CA GLY A 15 -14.94 7.80 11.40
C GLY A 15 -15.03 7.18 10.00
N ASP A 16 -15.04 8.00 8.95
CA ASP A 16 -15.08 7.52 7.56
C ASP A 16 -13.82 6.74 7.17
N GLU A 17 -12.65 7.20 7.62
CA GLU A 17 -11.39 6.46 7.42
C GLU A 17 -11.37 5.18 8.23
N GLN A 18 -11.88 5.19 9.47
CA GLN A 18 -12.02 3.98 10.27
C GLN A 18 -12.86 2.93 9.57
N ALA A 19 -14.05 3.31 9.08
CA ALA A 19 -14.95 2.43 8.36
C ALA A 19 -14.31 1.88 7.08
N ALA A 20 -13.59 2.72 6.33
CA ALA A 20 -12.89 2.29 5.12
C ALA A 20 -11.79 1.26 5.41
N ILE A 21 -10.99 1.47 6.46
CA ILE A 21 -9.91 0.55 6.86
C ILE A 21 -10.49 -0.79 7.34
N LEU A 22 -11.57 -0.75 8.13
CA LEU A 22 -12.26 -1.97 8.58
C LEU A 22 -12.87 -2.75 7.41
N ARG A 23 -13.53 -2.06 6.48
CA ARG A 23 -14.07 -2.67 5.26
C ARG A 23 -12.96 -3.26 4.39
N MET A 24 -11.81 -2.60 4.31
CA MET A 24 -10.64 -3.12 3.59
C MET A 24 -10.10 -4.40 4.24
N ARG A 25 -9.99 -4.42 5.58
CA ARG A 25 -9.61 -5.62 6.34
C ARG A 25 -10.57 -6.78 6.05
N GLU A 26 -11.88 -6.53 6.09
CA GLU A 26 -12.87 -7.56 5.78
C GLU A 26 -12.72 -8.10 4.37
N LYS A 27 -12.49 -7.24 3.37
CA LYS A 27 -12.21 -7.67 1.99
C LYS A 27 -10.94 -8.51 1.89
N ILE A 28 -9.87 -8.15 2.60
CA ILE A 28 -8.62 -8.90 2.61
C ILE A 28 -8.84 -10.30 3.19
N LEU A 29 -9.48 -10.40 4.35
CA LEU A 29 -9.73 -11.68 5.03
C LEU A 29 -10.79 -12.53 4.31
N GLY A 30 -11.76 -11.90 3.67
CA GLY A 30 -12.80 -12.56 2.89
C GLY A 30 -12.33 -13.04 1.51
N PHE A 31 -11.17 -12.57 1.02
CA PHE A 31 -10.67 -12.94 -0.30
C PHE A 31 -10.29 -14.42 -0.40
N ASP A 32 -9.63 -14.97 0.62
CA ASP A 32 -9.22 -16.38 0.67
C ASP A 32 -9.13 -16.83 2.14
N THR A 33 -9.75 -17.97 2.45
CA THR A 33 -9.84 -18.49 3.83
C THR A 33 -8.49 -18.86 4.44
N ARG A 34 -7.43 -18.97 3.63
CA ARG A 34 -6.07 -19.26 4.08
C ARG A 34 -5.32 -18.00 4.50
N ILE A 35 -5.92 -16.83 4.33
CA ILE A 35 -5.33 -15.56 4.76
C ILE A 35 -5.44 -15.46 6.27
N LYS A 36 -4.30 -15.27 6.92
CA LYS A 36 -4.18 -15.05 8.36
C LYS A 36 -3.80 -13.60 8.63
N GLU A 37 -4.42 -13.04 9.66
CA GLU A 37 -4.01 -11.77 10.25
C GLU A 37 -3.03 -12.06 11.39
N GLU A 38 -1.83 -11.50 11.30
CA GLU A 38 -0.77 -11.70 12.27
C GLU A 38 -0.21 -10.35 12.72
N ILE A 39 -0.03 -10.20 14.03
CA ILE A 39 0.60 -9.02 14.61
C ILE A 39 2.12 -9.27 14.61
N GLU A 40 2.82 -8.72 13.63
CA GLU A 40 4.28 -8.86 13.53
C GLU A 40 4.98 -7.98 14.57
N SER A 41 4.45 -6.78 14.83
CA SER A 41 5.01 -5.87 15.83
C SER A 41 3.94 -4.94 16.38
N LYS A 42 4.28 -4.16 17.42
CA LYS A 42 3.42 -3.10 17.97
C LYS A 42 3.04 -2.00 16.95
N LYS A 43 3.61 -2.01 15.75
CA LYS A 43 3.34 -1.04 14.68
C LYS A 43 2.89 -1.67 13.37
N THR A 44 2.85 -3.00 13.28
CA THR A 44 2.60 -3.69 12.02
C THR A 44 1.66 -4.87 12.22
N ILE A 45 0.57 -4.87 11.45
CA ILE A 45 -0.32 -6.00 11.28
C ILE A 45 -0.15 -6.49 9.84
N ARG A 46 0.15 -7.77 9.67
CA ARG A 46 0.39 -8.37 8.36
C ARG A 46 -0.72 -9.37 8.03
N TYR A 47 -1.13 -9.36 6.78
CA TYR A 47 -2.07 -10.32 6.22
C TYR A 47 -1.33 -11.24 5.27
N GLN A 48 -1.24 -12.52 5.62
CA GLN A 48 -0.45 -13.50 4.87
C GLN A 48 -1.30 -14.66 4.38
N GLY A 49 -1.04 -15.12 3.15
CA GLY A 49 -1.60 -16.35 2.61
C GLY A 49 -0.48 -17.24 2.07
N LYS A 50 -0.46 -18.52 2.46
CA LYS A 50 0.57 -19.49 2.05
C LYS A 50 2.01 -18.98 2.25
N GLY A 51 2.28 -18.29 3.35
CA GLY A 51 3.60 -17.75 3.69
C GLY A 51 4.04 -16.51 2.89
N LYS A 52 3.14 -15.91 2.09
CA LYS A 52 3.39 -14.66 1.37
C LYS A 52 2.57 -13.52 1.94
N SER A 53 3.18 -12.35 2.06
CA SER A 53 2.47 -11.12 2.41
C SER A 53 1.54 -10.69 1.28
N ILE A 54 0.29 -10.41 1.63
CA ILE A 54 -0.75 -9.92 0.70
C ILE A 54 -1.05 -8.47 1.02
N ALA A 55 -1.16 -8.13 2.31
CA ALA A 55 -1.34 -6.77 2.76
C ALA A 55 -0.62 -6.55 4.09
N GLU A 56 -0.36 -5.28 4.40
CA GLU A 56 0.27 -4.86 5.65
C GLU A 56 -0.34 -3.52 6.08
N PHE A 57 -0.77 -3.43 7.33
CA PHE A 57 -1.18 -2.18 7.96
C PHE A 57 -0.07 -1.75 8.92
N CYS A 58 0.50 -0.56 8.69
CA CYS A 58 1.55 -0.01 9.52
C CYS A 58 1.11 1.27 10.21
N PHE A 59 1.29 1.40 11.51
CA PHE A 59 1.00 2.66 12.19
C PHE A 59 2.09 3.71 11.95
N TYR A 60 1.73 4.82 11.33
CA TYR A 60 2.65 5.91 11.06
C TYR A 60 2.45 7.04 12.06
N ARG A 61 3.31 7.04 13.08
CA ARG A 61 3.26 8.00 14.21
C ARG A 61 3.26 9.46 13.79
N GLN A 62 3.98 9.83 12.73
CA GLN A 62 4.07 11.23 12.29
C GLN A 62 2.74 11.78 11.76
N LEU A 63 1.89 10.93 11.19
CA LEU A 63 0.54 11.30 10.74
C LEU A 63 -0.55 10.78 11.68
N ASN A 64 -0.17 10.13 12.78
CA ASN A 64 -1.05 9.48 13.75
C ASN A 64 -2.13 8.61 13.09
N LYS A 65 -1.77 7.88 12.02
CA LYS A 65 -2.72 7.06 11.25
C LYS A 65 -2.08 5.81 10.65
N PRO A 66 -2.87 4.76 10.40
CA PRO A 66 -2.38 3.58 9.70
C PRO A 66 -2.11 3.88 8.21
N ILE A 67 -1.04 3.29 7.68
CA ILE A 67 -0.72 3.22 6.27
C ILE A 67 -1.00 1.79 5.80
N VAL A 68 -1.59 1.67 4.62
CA VAL A 68 -1.85 0.38 4.00
C VAL A 68 -0.85 0.09 2.89
N PHE A 69 -0.30 -1.12 2.90
CA PHE A 69 0.44 -1.69 1.79
C PHE A 69 -0.26 -2.96 1.29
N VAL A 70 -0.21 -3.19 -0.02
CA VAL A 70 -0.74 -4.37 -0.69
C VAL A 70 0.26 -4.90 -1.71
N TRP A 71 0.38 -6.23 -1.81
CA TRP A 71 1.25 -6.89 -2.78
C TRP A 71 0.44 -7.24 -4.01
N LEU A 72 0.65 -6.49 -5.09
CA LEU A 72 -0.11 -6.63 -6.33
C LEU A 72 0.81 -7.01 -7.49
N PRO A 73 0.30 -7.77 -8.48
CA PRO A 73 0.99 -7.94 -9.74
C PRO A 73 1.17 -6.58 -10.41
N THR A 74 2.43 -6.22 -10.68
CA THR A 74 2.80 -4.99 -11.38
C THR A 74 3.59 -5.32 -12.64
N PRO A 75 3.33 -4.61 -13.75
CA PRO A 75 4.10 -4.79 -14.97
C PRO A 75 5.54 -4.32 -14.74
N ARG A 76 6.52 -5.14 -15.14
CA ARG A 76 7.95 -4.84 -14.97
C ARG A 76 8.45 -3.75 -15.93
N SER A 77 7.70 -3.47 -17.00
CA SER A 77 7.94 -2.39 -17.96
C SER A 77 6.66 -2.20 -18.78
N LEU A 78 6.23 -0.95 -19.01
CA LEU A 78 5.15 -0.64 -19.97
C LEU A 78 5.62 -0.72 -21.44
N VAL A 79 6.92 -0.84 -21.67
CA VAL A 79 7.51 -0.82 -23.03
C VAL A 79 7.53 -2.21 -23.67
N PHE A 80 7.37 -3.27 -22.87
CA PHE A 80 7.43 -4.64 -23.37
C PHE A 80 6.31 -5.48 -22.74
N GLU A 81 5.19 -5.56 -23.45
CA GLU A 81 3.93 -6.25 -23.08
C GLU A 81 4.12 -7.73 -22.71
N HIS A 82 5.26 -8.34 -23.06
CA HIS A 82 5.52 -9.77 -22.85
C HIS A 82 6.38 -10.12 -21.63
N LYS A 83 6.75 -9.15 -20.78
CA LYS A 83 7.52 -9.48 -19.55
C LYS A 83 6.60 -9.92 -18.41
N LYS A 84 6.99 -11.02 -17.73
CA LYS A 84 6.32 -11.56 -16.53
C LYS A 84 6.04 -10.44 -15.53
N GLN A 85 4.78 -10.34 -15.11
CA GLN A 85 4.36 -9.49 -14.00
C GLN A 85 5.15 -9.88 -12.73
N THR A 86 5.55 -8.89 -11.95
CA THR A 86 6.20 -9.11 -10.67
C THR A 86 5.28 -8.64 -9.55
N ILE A 87 5.25 -9.37 -8.44
CA ILE A 87 4.49 -8.93 -7.27
C ILE A 87 5.30 -7.82 -6.59
N ALA A 88 4.71 -6.63 -6.49
CA ALA A 88 5.35 -5.48 -5.89
C ALA A 88 4.53 -4.94 -4.71
N ARG A 89 5.23 -4.39 -3.73
CA ARG A 89 4.63 -3.78 -2.54
C ARG A 89 4.16 -2.37 -2.88
N MET A 90 2.84 -2.18 -2.91
CA MET A 90 2.19 -0.92 -3.26
C MET A 90 1.64 -0.28 -1.98
N ARG A 91 1.95 0.99 -1.75
CA ARG A 91 1.30 1.81 -0.72
C ARG A 91 0.00 2.37 -1.26
N LEU A 92 -1.04 2.38 -0.44
CA LEU A 92 -2.28 3.11 -0.70
C LEU A 92 -2.32 4.39 0.15
N TRP A 93 -2.58 5.52 -0.49
CA TRP A 93 -2.89 6.78 0.19
C TRP A 93 -4.40 6.90 0.29
N ILE A 94 -4.88 7.00 1.52
CA ILE A 94 -6.30 7.10 1.85
C ILE A 94 -6.56 8.48 2.42
N ASN A 95 -7.61 9.12 1.92
CA ASN A 95 -8.14 10.39 2.41
C ASN A 95 -9.67 10.32 2.42
N ASN A 96 -10.31 10.65 3.54
CA ASN A 96 -11.77 10.62 3.69
C ASN A 96 -12.38 9.28 3.24
N GLY A 97 -11.73 8.17 3.62
CA GLY A 97 -12.16 6.81 3.28
C GLY A 97 -11.92 6.37 1.82
N ASN A 98 -11.37 7.24 0.97
CA ASN A 98 -11.12 6.96 -0.44
C ASN A 98 -9.63 6.80 -0.73
N VAL A 99 -9.28 5.82 -1.58
CA VAL A 99 -7.90 5.68 -2.09
C VAL A 99 -7.66 6.77 -3.12
N THR A 100 -6.84 7.76 -2.77
CA THR A 100 -6.50 8.87 -3.68
C THR A 100 -5.34 8.51 -4.59
N TYR A 101 -4.37 7.75 -4.06
CA TYR A 101 -3.16 7.36 -4.80
C TYR A 101 -2.74 5.94 -4.43
N ALA A 102 -2.08 5.27 -5.37
CA ALA A 102 -1.33 4.03 -5.13
C ALA A 102 0.07 4.19 -5.72
N GLY A 103 1.07 3.51 -5.15
CA GLY A 103 2.45 3.67 -5.62
C GLY A 103 3.39 2.62 -5.06
N HIS A 104 4.38 2.24 -5.86
CA HIS A 104 5.35 1.21 -5.48
C HIS A 104 6.32 1.71 -4.40
N ILE A 105 6.42 0.97 -3.30
CA ILE A 105 7.33 1.22 -2.17
C ILE A 105 8.03 -0.08 -1.83
N SER A 106 9.27 -0.23 -2.27
CA SER A 106 10.05 -1.46 -2.08
C SER A 106 10.26 -1.81 -0.61
N GLU A 107 10.52 -0.81 0.25
CA GLU A 107 10.78 -1.01 1.68
C GLU A 107 10.33 0.18 2.55
N GLY A 108 10.13 -0.08 3.86
CA GLY A 108 9.82 0.95 4.85
C GLY A 108 8.45 1.61 4.69
N LEU A 109 8.31 2.82 5.26
CA LEU A 109 7.07 3.62 5.18
C LEU A 109 7.09 4.64 4.03
N GLY A 110 7.92 4.38 3.01
CA GLY A 110 8.41 5.31 1.99
C GLY A 110 7.53 6.53 1.68
N ARG A 111 8.16 7.71 1.58
CA ARG A 111 7.50 8.95 1.20
C ARG A 111 7.15 8.91 -0.28
N MET A 112 5.95 9.37 -0.64
CA MET A 112 5.60 9.65 -2.03
C MET A 112 6.58 10.71 -2.55
N LYS A 113 7.34 10.41 -3.60
CA LYS A 113 8.06 11.44 -4.34
C LYS A 113 7.16 11.90 -5.48
N LEU A 114 6.83 13.19 -5.51
CA LEU A 114 6.12 13.80 -6.63
C LEU A 114 6.94 13.69 -7.92
N GLU A 115 6.30 13.85 -9.08
CA GLU A 115 7.00 13.86 -10.39
C GLU A 115 8.13 14.90 -10.39
N SER A 116 7.86 16.10 -9.88
CA SER A 116 8.85 17.16 -9.71
C SER A 116 10.03 16.75 -8.82
N GLU A 117 9.78 15.99 -7.75
CA GLU A 117 10.82 15.48 -6.85
C GLU A 117 11.62 14.33 -7.50
N TRP A 118 11.04 13.61 -8.46
CA TRP A 118 11.74 12.60 -9.26
C TRP A 118 12.62 13.21 -10.34
N ASP A 119 12.11 14.22 -11.03
CA ASP A 119 12.82 14.95 -12.07
C ASP A 119 14.01 15.72 -11.49
N ALA A 120 13.90 16.20 -10.25
CA ALA A 120 14.99 16.84 -9.53
C ALA A 120 16.14 15.88 -9.11
N ILE A 121 15.97 14.55 -9.19
CA ILE A 121 17.02 13.59 -8.84
C ILE A 121 17.94 13.35 -10.04
N PRO A 122 19.25 13.67 -9.93
CA PRO A 122 20.24 13.37 -10.97
C PRO A 122 20.24 11.90 -11.33
N GLY A 123 20.33 11.57 -12.62
CA GLY A 123 20.20 10.19 -13.13
C GLY A 123 21.12 9.18 -12.43
N GLU A 124 22.32 9.61 -12.05
CA GLU A 124 23.34 8.81 -11.34
C GLU A 124 22.96 8.44 -9.90
N LYS A 125 22.06 9.21 -9.26
CA LYS A 125 21.57 8.98 -7.90
C LYS A 125 20.23 8.25 -7.88
N ARG A 126 19.67 7.91 -9.06
CA ARG A 126 18.44 7.14 -9.14
C ARG A 126 18.73 5.67 -8.79
N PRO A 127 17.89 5.01 -7.98
CA PRO A 127 18.12 3.61 -7.61
C PRO A 127 18.25 2.73 -8.87
N SER A 128 19.29 1.89 -8.90
CA SER A 128 19.53 0.98 -10.01
C SER A 128 18.36 0.00 -10.15
N GLY A 129 17.73 -0.03 -11.34
CA GLY A 129 16.50 -0.77 -11.60
C GLY A 129 15.21 0.06 -11.53
N LEU A 130 15.26 1.29 -11.01
CA LEU A 130 14.16 2.26 -11.06
C LEU A 130 14.32 3.32 -12.17
N ILE A 131 15.41 3.28 -12.95
CA ILE A 131 15.66 4.21 -14.06
C ILE A 131 14.56 4.14 -15.14
N TYR A 132 14.00 2.95 -15.36
CA TYR A 132 12.80 2.72 -16.18
C TYR A 132 11.55 2.47 -15.34
N SER A 133 11.65 2.56 -14.02
CA SER A 133 10.50 2.41 -13.14
C SER A 133 9.65 3.63 -13.30
N LEU A 134 8.55 3.42 -13.99
CA LEU A 134 7.43 4.33 -14.01
C LEU A 134 6.69 4.31 -12.66
N SER A 135 7.34 4.07 -11.52
CA SER A 135 6.70 4.14 -10.19
C SER A 135 6.15 5.54 -9.87
N TYR A 136 6.65 6.58 -10.55
CA TYR A 136 6.05 7.91 -10.54
C TYR A 136 4.84 8.01 -11.51
N LYS A 137 4.77 7.18 -12.56
CA LYS A 137 3.59 7.01 -13.43
C LYS A 137 2.68 5.84 -13.03
N SER A 138 3.00 5.08 -11.97
CA SER A 138 2.05 4.20 -11.27
C SER A 138 1.10 5.04 -10.42
N PHE A 139 1.00 6.32 -10.73
CA PHE A 139 -0.09 7.23 -10.46
C PHE A 139 -1.32 6.72 -11.22
N SER A 140 -1.94 5.67 -10.71
CA SER A 140 -3.33 5.41 -11.05
C SER A 140 -4.16 6.20 -10.05
N PRO A 141 -4.73 7.37 -10.40
CA PRO A 141 -5.93 7.80 -9.70
C PRO A 141 -6.88 6.60 -9.79
N VAL A 142 -7.25 6.05 -8.64
CA VAL A 142 -8.23 4.97 -8.65
C VAL A 142 -9.55 5.66 -8.93
N ASP A 143 -10.12 5.45 -10.11
CA ASP A 143 -11.53 5.81 -10.34
C ASP A 143 -12.37 4.93 -9.43
N ILE A 144 -12.81 5.51 -8.32
CA ILE A 144 -13.70 4.85 -7.38
C ILE A 144 -15.10 4.95 -7.98
N THR A 145 -15.51 3.92 -8.72
CA THR A 145 -16.91 3.80 -9.14
C THR A 145 -17.74 3.58 -7.89
N ILE A 146 -18.45 4.63 -7.47
CA ILE A 146 -19.42 4.58 -6.38
C ILE A 146 -20.64 3.83 -6.93
N TYR A 147 -20.79 2.56 -6.56
CA TYR A 147 -22.03 1.80 -6.72
C TYR A 147 -22.74 1.70 -5.36
#